data_AF-A0A8B6BJ76-F1
#
_entry.id   AF-A0A8B6BJ76-F1
#
_cell.length_a   1.000
_cell.length_b   1.000
_cell.length_c   1.000
_cell.angle_alpha   90.00
_cell.angle_beta   90.00
_cell.angle_gamma   90.00
#
_symmetry.space_group_name_H-M   'P 1'
#
loop_
_entity.id
_entity.type
_entity.pdbx_description
1 polymer ?
#
loop_
_entity_poly.entity_id
_entity_poly.type
_entity_poly.pdbx_seq_one_letter_code
_entity_poly.pdbx_strand_id
1 'polypeptide(L)'
;MNTTTRYKEDFPYLSLCGRERNFVRCDDQPIVYTHIIPSNNDSENDQLSYGGAGPAMTVEFEPEKICMLPNTGRVYYPAIEKLGGIGLIKSSLAIELSKHFEFGNDEHNPPTQFNWKNQKYTLTNELVKMVDSEQS
;
A
#
# COMPACT_ATOMS: atom_id res chain seq x y z
N MET A 1 7.38 -12.74 37.70
CA MET A 1 8.24 -11.54 37.67
C MET A 1 9.38 -11.79 36.70
N ASN A 2 9.74 -10.81 35.87
CA ASN A 2 10.87 -10.91 34.93
C ASN A 2 12.19 -10.70 35.70
N THR A 3 13.09 -11.69 35.63
CA THR A 3 14.36 -11.72 36.36
C THR A 3 15.58 -11.38 35.49
N THR A 4 15.40 -10.86 34.27
CA THR A 4 16.52 -10.56 33.37
C THR A 4 16.81 -9.05 33.30
N THR A 5 18.09 -8.68 33.51
CA THR A 5 18.60 -7.33 33.77
C THR A 5 18.73 -6.45 32.51
N ARG A 6 17.78 -6.51 31.58
CA ARG A 6 17.71 -5.59 30.43
C ARG A 6 16.26 -5.34 30.07
N TYR A 7 15.86 -4.07 29.99
CA TYR A 7 14.51 -3.57 29.65
C TYR A 7 13.44 -3.60 30.75
N LYS A 8 13.83 -3.31 32.00
CA LYS A 8 12.88 -3.27 33.13
C LYS A 8 12.01 -2.00 33.18
N GLU A 9 12.45 -0.91 32.58
CA GLU A 9 11.74 0.38 32.66
C GLU A 9 10.65 0.53 31.58
N ASP A 10 10.78 -0.13 30.43
CA ASP A 10 9.80 -0.02 29.35
C ASP A 10 8.70 -1.10 29.36
N PHE A 11 8.92 -2.25 30.02
CA PHE A 11 8.00 -3.40 29.88
C PHE A 11 7.85 -4.26 31.16
N PRO A 12 6.99 -3.87 32.13
CA PRO A 12 6.83 -4.60 33.40
C PRO A 12 5.97 -5.88 33.33
N TYR A 13 5.33 -6.23 32.20
CA TYR A 13 4.50 -7.44 32.10
C TYR A 13 4.68 -8.23 30.81
N LEU A 14 5.07 -9.50 30.97
CA LEU A 14 5.16 -10.53 29.92
C LEU A 14 3.89 -11.40 29.93
N SER A 15 3.42 -11.90 28.78
CA SER A 15 2.45 -13.00 28.82
C SER A 15 2.69 -14.03 27.74
N LEU A 16 2.23 -15.24 28.06
CA LEU A 16 2.92 -16.51 27.82
C LEU A 16 2.15 -17.42 26.85
N CYS A 17 1.31 -16.85 25.99
CA CYS A 17 0.69 -17.56 24.87
C CYS A 17 0.82 -16.64 23.65
N GLY A 18 1.82 -16.91 22.80
CA GLY A 18 2.13 -16.22 21.52
C GLY A 18 1.62 -14.77 21.40
N ARG A 19 2.28 -13.83 22.09
CA ARG A 19 1.70 -12.51 22.40
C ARG A 19 2.00 -11.46 21.33
N GLU A 20 1.54 -11.65 20.09
CA GLU A 20 1.63 -10.62 19.06
C GLU A 20 0.79 -9.40 19.49
N ARG A 21 1.45 -8.29 19.80
CA ARG A 21 0.82 -6.99 20.03
C ARG A 21 0.97 -6.22 18.73
N ASN A 22 -0.05 -6.24 17.88
CA ASN A 22 -0.15 -5.20 16.86
C ASN A 22 -0.42 -3.88 17.59
N PHE A 23 0.57 -3.00 17.62
CA PHE A 23 0.32 -1.59 17.86
C PHE A 23 -0.42 -1.08 16.63
N VAL A 24 -1.76 -1.14 16.66
CA VAL A 24 -2.60 -0.57 15.61
C VAL A 24 -2.56 0.95 15.80
N ARG A 25 -1.58 1.61 15.19
CA ARG A 25 -1.74 3.01 14.81
C ARG A 25 -2.79 2.98 13.72
N CYS A 26 -3.94 3.63 13.93
CA CYS A 26 -4.94 3.82 12.89
C CYS A 26 -4.31 4.64 11.77
N ASP A 27 -3.70 3.96 10.80
CA ASP A 27 -3.38 4.51 9.48
C ASP A 27 -4.66 4.54 8.64
N ASP A 28 -5.76 5.07 9.19
CA ASP A 28 -7.10 5.04 8.59
C ASP A 28 -7.13 5.93 7.35
N GLN A 29 -6.58 5.42 6.25
CA GLN A 29 -6.86 5.90 4.91
C GLN A 29 -8.33 5.55 4.63
N PRO A 30 -9.22 6.55 4.43
CA PRO A 30 -10.66 6.31 4.31
C PRO A 30 -11.00 5.48 3.07
N ILE A 31 -10.09 5.43 2.09
CA ILE A 31 -10.18 4.57 0.91
C ILE A 31 -9.17 3.44 1.01
N VAL A 32 -9.69 2.21 0.99
CA VAL A 32 -8.90 1.00 0.82
C VAL A 32 -9.35 0.29 -0.45
N TYR A 33 -8.43 0.17 -1.41
CA TYR A 33 -8.64 -0.58 -2.64
C TYR A 33 -8.38 -2.06 -2.40
N THR A 34 -9.31 -2.90 -2.82
CA THR A 34 -9.33 -4.32 -2.43
C THR A 34 -9.05 -5.25 -3.59
N HIS A 35 -9.52 -4.92 -4.81
CA HIS A 35 -9.43 -5.79 -5.99
C HIS A 35 -9.26 -4.97 -7.28
N ILE A 36 -8.58 -5.56 -8.26
CA ILE A 36 -8.61 -5.09 -9.65
C ILE A 36 -9.64 -5.93 -10.41
N ILE A 37 -10.56 -5.27 -11.10
CA ILE A 37 -11.54 -5.86 -11.99
C ILE A 37 -11.02 -5.66 -13.42
N PRO A 38 -10.65 -6.75 -14.13
CA PRO A 38 -10.11 -6.62 -15.47
C PRO A 38 -11.21 -6.13 -16.43
N SER A 39 -10.84 -5.24 -17.37
CA SER A 39 -11.76 -4.94 -18.48
C SER A 39 -11.84 -6.11 -19.46
N ASN A 40 -13.02 -6.31 -20.05
CA ASN A 40 -13.26 -7.31 -21.10
C ASN A 40 -12.68 -6.87 -22.46
N ASN A 41 -12.30 -5.60 -22.61
CA ASN A 41 -11.73 -5.03 -23.82
C ASN A 41 -10.27 -4.66 -23.59
N ASP A 42 -9.36 -5.08 -24.47
CA ASP A 42 -7.94 -4.73 -24.41
C ASP A 42 -7.67 -3.23 -24.61
N SER A 43 -8.64 -2.47 -25.12
CA SER A 43 -8.55 -1.02 -25.31
C SER A 43 -9.00 -0.20 -24.09
N GLU A 44 -9.50 -0.87 -23.04
CA GLU A 44 -9.98 -0.22 -21.82
C GLU A 44 -9.08 -0.59 -20.63
N ASN A 45 -8.90 0.39 -19.74
CA ASN A 45 -8.15 0.17 -18.52
C ASN A 45 -8.95 -0.69 -17.52
N ASP A 46 -8.22 -1.45 -16.71
CA ASP A 46 -8.80 -2.19 -15.60
C ASP A 46 -9.41 -1.24 -14.57
N GLN A 47 -10.23 -1.76 -13.67
CA GLN A 47 -10.93 -0.97 -12.67
C GLN A 47 -10.47 -1.36 -11.27
N LEU A 48 -10.10 -0.38 -10.44
CA LEU A 48 -9.68 -0.59 -9.06
C LEU A 48 -10.89 -0.40 -8.13
N SER A 49 -11.32 -1.46 -7.46
CA SER A 49 -12.48 -1.47 -6.57
C SER A 49 -12.13 -1.11 -5.14
N TYR A 50 -13.00 -0.36 -4.47
CA TYR A 50 -12.88 0.04 -3.07
C TYR A 50 -14.20 -0.09 -2.31
N GLY A 51 -14.16 0.00 -0.98
CA GLY A 51 -15.36 0.02 -0.12
C GLY A 51 -16.16 -1.28 -0.08
N GLY A 52 -15.69 -2.36 -0.71
CA GLY A 52 -16.35 -3.67 -0.69
C GLY A 52 -17.61 -3.77 -1.56
N ALA A 53 -17.95 -2.74 -2.35
CA ALA A 53 -19.12 -2.74 -3.22
C ALA A 53 -18.85 -3.26 -4.64
N GLY A 54 -17.70 -3.91 -4.86
CA GLY A 54 -17.32 -4.49 -6.15
C GLY A 54 -17.39 -3.45 -7.28
N PRO A 55 -18.10 -3.73 -8.38
CA PRO A 55 -18.15 -2.85 -9.55
C PRO A 55 -18.94 -1.55 -9.31
N ALA A 56 -19.67 -1.41 -8.20
CA ALA A 56 -20.40 -0.18 -7.89
C ALA A 56 -19.51 0.95 -7.36
N MET A 57 -18.32 0.60 -6.86
CA MET A 57 -17.34 1.55 -6.32
C MET A 57 -15.97 1.22 -6.92
N THR A 58 -15.74 1.72 -8.12
CA THR A 58 -14.48 1.58 -8.85
C THR A 58 -13.93 2.93 -9.28
N VAL A 59 -12.62 2.95 -9.52
CA VAL A 59 -11.93 3.98 -10.28
C VAL A 59 -11.15 3.32 -11.41
N GLU A 60 -10.87 4.07 -12.46
CA GLU A 60 -10.00 3.58 -13.53
C GLU A 60 -8.59 3.33 -13.00
N PHE A 61 -8.01 2.19 -13.34
CA PHE A 61 -6.66 1.81 -12.95
C PHE A 61 -5.65 2.24 -14.01
N GLU A 62 -5.07 3.42 -13.81
CA GLU A 62 -3.91 3.93 -14.53
C GLU A 62 -2.62 3.41 -13.84
N PRO A 63 -1.88 2.46 -14.46
CA PRO A 63 -0.77 1.78 -13.80
C PRO A 63 0.39 2.70 -13.39
N GLU A 64 0.61 3.81 -14.10
CA GLU A 64 1.67 4.80 -13.80
C GLU A 64 1.45 5.58 -12.49
N LYS A 65 0.23 5.57 -11.95
CA LYS A 65 -0.13 6.31 -10.73
C LYS A 65 0.06 5.51 -9.45
N ILE A 66 0.30 4.21 -9.55
CA ILE A 66 0.52 3.36 -8.38
C ILE A 66 1.88 3.67 -7.74
N CYS A 67 1.91 3.65 -6.40
CA CYS A 67 3.08 4.06 -5.64
C CYS A 67 3.36 3.04 -4.53
N MET A 68 4.60 2.58 -4.39
CA MET A 68 5.02 1.71 -3.29
C MET A 68 6.04 2.44 -2.41
N LEU A 69 5.82 2.43 -1.10
CA LEU A 69 6.80 2.92 -0.13
C LEU A 69 7.84 1.82 0.15
N PRO A 70 9.14 2.03 -0.16
CA PRO A 70 10.17 1.00 -0.01
C PRO A 70 10.34 0.57 1.45
N ASN A 71 10.24 1.51 2.40
CA ASN A 71 10.46 1.24 3.83
C ASN A 71 9.40 0.33 4.47
N THR A 72 8.17 0.36 3.97
CA THR A 72 7.04 -0.37 4.58
C THR A 72 6.45 -1.44 3.67
N GLY A 73 6.77 -1.40 2.38
CA GLY A 73 6.14 -2.20 1.34
C GLY A 73 4.66 -1.86 1.09
N ARG A 74 4.14 -0.80 1.73
CA ARG A 74 2.75 -0.37 1.51
C ARG A 74 2.61 0.24 0.12
N VAL A 75 1.50 -0.08 -0.53
CA VAL A 75 1.17 0.39 -1.86
C VAL A 75 -0.04 1.31 -1.78
N TYR A 76 0.02 2.41 -2.50
CA TYR A 76 -0.97 3.47 -2.52
C TYR A 76 -1.41 3.78 -3.94
N TYR A 77 -2.59 4.36 -4.06
CA TYR A 77 -3.18 4.81 -5.31
C TYR A 77 -3.92 6.13 -5.10
N PRO A 78 -4.00 7.02 -6.11
CA PRO A 78 -4.73 8.28 -5.95
C PRO A 78 -6.20 8.01 -5.64
N ALA A 79 -6.74 8.75 -4.69
CA ALA A 79 -8.14 8.71 -4.32
C ALA A 79 -8.77 10.09 -4.50
N ILE A 80 -10.07 10.18 -4.20
CA ILE A 80 -10.80 11.45 -4.27
C ILE A 80 -10.19 12.43 -3.27
N GLU A 81 -9.83 13.64 -3.72
CA GLU A 81 -9.26 14.72 -2.89
C GLU A 81 -10.04 14.98 -1.59
N LYS A 82 -11.38 14.93 -1.66
CA LYS A 82 -12.28 15.11 -0.50
C LYS A 82 -12.10 14.05 0.60
N LEU A 83 -11.47 12.92 0.27
CA LEU A 83 -11.17 11.80 1.16
C LEU A 83 -9.67 11.70 1.45
N GLY A 84 -8.92 12.80 1.29
CA GLY A 84 -7.48 12.84 1.57
C GLY A 84 -6.59 12.60 0.34
N GLY A 85 -7.17 12.44 -0.86
CA GLY A 85 -6.41 12.38 -2.12
C GLY A 85 -5.60 11.09 -2.35
N ILE A 86 -5.49 10.24 -1.32
CA ILE A 86 -4.75 8.98 -1.38
C ILE A 86 -5.55 7.83 -0.79
N GLY A 87 -5.41 6.66 -1.39
CA GLY A 87 -6.00 5.41 -0.90
C GLY A 87 -4.94 4.34 -0.73
N LEU A 88 -5.16 3.47 0.25
CA LEU A 88 -4.29 2.34 0.54
C LEU A 88 -4.70 1.13 -0.31
N ILE A 89 -3.74 0.42 -0.88
CA ILE A 89 -3.98 -0.90 -1.46
C ILE A 89 -3.94 -1.95 -0.35
N LYS A 90 -4.98 -2.78 -0.26
CA LYS A 90 -5.04 -3.91 0.68
C LYS A 90 -3.83 -4.83 0.49
N SER A 91 -3.26 -5.32 1.60
CA SER A 91 -2.01 -6.10 1.61
C SER A 91 -2.00 -7.29 0.63
N SER A 92 -3.11 -8.02 0.48
CA SER A 92 -3.18 -9.14 -0.48
C SER A 92 -2.98 -8.68 -1.92
N LEU A 93 -3.66 -7.60 -2.32
CA LEU A 93 -3.53 -7.01 -3.64
C LEU A 93 -2.15 -6.36 -3.83
N ALA A 94 -1.61 -5.73 -2.79
CA ALA A 94 -0.26 -5.16 -2.81
C ALA A 94 0.81 -6.25 -3.08
N ILE A 95 0.67 -7.44 -2.49
CA ILE A 95 1.59 -8.57 -2.73
C ILE A 95 1.46 -9.07 -4.18
N GLU A 96 0.26 -9.12 -4.73
CA GLU A 96 0.06 -9.46 -6.15
C GLU A 96 0.76 -8.46 -7.08
N LEU A 97 0.57 -7.17 -6.81
CA LEU A 97 1.17 -6.07 -7.56
C LEU A 97 2.69 -5.97 -7.35
N SER A 98 3.21 -6.45 -6.21
CA SER A 98 4.64 -6.39 -5.88
C SER A 98 5.53 -7.01 -6.96
N LYS A 99 5.04 -8.05 -7.63
CA LYS A 99 5.76 -8.80 -8.68
C LYS A 99 5.94 -8.01 -9.97
N HIS A 100 5.19 -6.93 -10.12
CA HIS A 100 5.16 -6.09 -11.31
C HIS A 100 6.03 -4.84 -11.17
N PHE A 101 6.47 -4.49 -9.95
CA PHE A 101 7.39 -3.39 -9.73
C PHE A 101 8.82 -3.73 -10.13
N GLU A 102 9.50 -2.77 -10.76
CA GLU A 102 10.95 -2.83 -10.92
C GLU A 102 11.60 -1.65 -10.18
N PHE A 103 12.60 -2.00 -9.39
CA PHE A 103 13.44 -1.06 -8.68
C PHE A 103 14.59 -0.61 -9.59
N GLY A 104 14.99 0.65 -9.43
CA GLY A 104 16.17 1.17 -10.11
C GLY A 104 17.45 0.63 -9.47
N ASN A 105 18.52 1.44 -9.52
CA ASN A 105 19.83 1.02 -8.99
C ASN A 105 19.94 0.98 -7.46
N ASP A 106 18.90 1.38 -6.71
CA ASP A 106 18.91 1.41 -5.25
C ASP A 106 17.53 0.99 -4.70
N GLU A 107 17.53 -0.09 -3.91
CA GLU A 107 16.36 -0.71 -3.31
C GLU A 107 15.75 0.12 -2.16
N HIS A 108 16.47 1.13 -1.65
CA HIS A 108 15.93 2.07 -0.67
C HIS A 108 15.03 3.14 -1.31
N ASN A 109 15.03 3.24 -2.64
CA ASN A 109 14.17 4.17 -3.36
C ASN A 109 12.88 3.48 -3.81
N PRO A 110 11.77 4.24 -3.98
CA PRO A 110 10.56 3.70 -4.55
C PRO A 110 10.82 3.12 -5.95
N PRO A 111 10.06 2.09 -6.37
CA PRO A 111 10.19 1.53 -7.71
C PRO A 111 9.95 2.61 -8.76
N THR A 112 10.64 2.49 -9.90
CA THR A 112 10.56 3.50 -10.97
C THR A 112 9.73 3.02 -12.15
N GLN A 113 9.51 1.71 -12.25
CA GLN A 113 8.78 1.10 -13.35
C GLN A 113 7.77 0.09 -12.81
N PHE A 114 6.71 -0.12 -13.58
CA PHE A 114 5.66 -1.08 -13.30
C PHE A 114 5.25 -1.80 -14.57
N ASN A 115 5.30 -3.13 -14.57
CA ASN A 115 4.96 -3.97 -15.71
C ASN A 115 3.53 -4.49 -15.57
N TRP A 116 2.59 -3.94 -16.32
CA TRP A 116 1.19 -4.35 -16.29
C TRP A 116 0.73 -4.82 -17.66
N LYS A 117 0.09 -6.00 -17.74
CA LYS A 117 -0.38 -6.61 -19.00
C LYS A 117 0.67 -6.61 -20.13
N ASN A 118 1.91 -6.98 -19.81
CA ASN A 118 3.06 -6.98 -20.74
C ASN A 118 3.48 -5.61 -21.29
N GLN A 119 2.97 -4.52 -20.72
CA GLN A 119 3.39 -3.17 -21.01
C GLN A 119 4.11 -2.56 -19.81
N LYS A 120 5.19 -1.83 -20.09
CA LYS A 120 6.02 -1.18 -19.08
C LYS A 120 5.60 0.28 -18.91
N TYR A 121 5.32 0.67 -17.68
CA TYR A 121 4.90 2.00 -17.30
C TYR A 121 5.95 2.64 -16.40
N THR A 122 6.28 3.91 -16.66
CA THR A 122 7.13 4.69 -15.75
C THR A 122 6.26 5.28 -14.64
N LEU A 123 6.63 4.99 -13.39
CA LEU A 123 5.86 5.42 -12.23
C LEU A 123 6.07 6.90 -11.95
N THR A 124 4.96 7.60 -11.74
CA THR A 124 4.94 9.02 -11.41
C THR A 124 5.45 9.29 -9.98
N ASN A 125 5.20 8.36 -9.05
CA ASN A 125 5.59 8.42 -7.64
C ASN A 125 5.19 9.74 -6.93
N GLU A 126 4.16 10.42 -7.42
CA GLU A 126 3.69 11.70 -6.88
C GLU A 126 3.22 11.58 -5.42
N LEU A 127 2.63 10.43 -5.09
CA LEU A 127 2.09 10.13 -3.76
C LEU A 127 3.17 9.88 -2.71
N VAL A 128 4.38 9.48 -3.08
CA VAL A 128 5.49 9.23 -2.12
C VAL A 128 5.70 10.46 -1.24
N LYS A 129 5.73 11.64 -1.88
CA LYS A 129 5.96 12.93 -1.20
C LYS A 129 4.84 13.27 -0.22
N MET A 130 3.60 12.91 -0.55
CA MET A 130 2.44 13.16 0.31
C MET A 130 2.52 12.29 1.56
N VAL A 131 2.80 10.99 1.40
CA VAL A 131 2.84 10.06 2.53
C VAL A 131 4.05 10.28 3.45
N ASP A 132 5.22 10.63 2.90
CA ASP A 132 6.41 10.94 3.71
C ASP A 132 6.20 12.19 4.57
N SER A 133 5.43 13.17 4.08
CA SER A 133 5.13 14.41 4.81
C SER A 133 4.16 14.23 5.98
N GLU A 134 3.29 13.21 5.94
CA GLU A 134 2.35 12.90 7.03
C GLU A 134 2.95 12.04 8.14
N GLN A 135 4.14 11.47 7.94
CA GLN A 135 4.82 10.63 8.93
C GLN A 135 6.00 11.32 9.64
N SER A 136 6.31 12.57 9.30
CA SER A 136 7.40 13.37 9.90
C SER A 136 6.94 14.28 11.03
#